data_AF-A0A519DWF6-F1
#
_entry.id   AF-A0A519DWF6-F1
#
_cell.length_a   1.000
_cell.length_b   1.000
_cell.length_c   1.000
_cell.angle_alpha   90.00
_cell.angle_beta   90.00
_cell.angle_gamma   90.00
#
_symmetry.space_group_name_H-M   'P 1'
#
loop_
_entity.id
_entity.type
_entity.pdbx_description
1 polymer ?
#
loop_
_entity_poly.entity_id
_entity_poly.type
_entity_poly.pdbx_seq_one_letter_code
_entity_poly.pdbx_strand_id
1 'polypeptide(L)'
;MSEADAAAIASTFAAEIRARVQDPCAARDWISLVYRLPAGLRQVLLEELDRGNLLVDIGESAWPGPQSIVGMMRDRFHGEGRTWPPGVAWHQVNDIRQWREDVAEILDGQEFLLMT
;
A
#
# COMPACT_ATOMS: atom_id res chain seq x y z
N MET A 1 16.97 10.46 -8.94
CA MET A 1 16.66 9.08 -9.36
C MET A 1 15.86 9.18 -10.65
N SER A 2 16.23 8.44 -11.69
CA SER A 2 15.47 8.46 -12.94
C SER A 2 14.19 7.63 -12.82
N GLU A 3 13.24 7.82 -13.73
CA GLU A 3 12.01 7.03 -13.79
C GLU A 3 12.30 5.54 -14.07
N ALA A 4 13.32 5.26 -14.88
CA ALA A 4 13.77 3.89 -15.15
C ALA A 4 14.36 3.20 -13.90
N ASP A 5 15.14 3.93 -13.09
CA ASP A 5 15.67 3.41 -11.84
C ASP A 5 14.54 3.07 -10.86
N ALA A 6 13.52 3.91 -10.81
CA ALA A 6 12.36 3.71 -9.96
C ALA A 6 11.53 2.50 -10.38
N ALA A 7 11.26 2.35 -11.68
CA ALA A 7 10.54 1.18 -12.19
C ALA A 7 11.29 -0.13 -11.88
N ALA A 8 12.63 -0.12 -11.95
CA ALA A 8 13.44 -1.29 -11.59
C ALA A 8 13.36 -1.63 -10.09
N ILE A 9 13.39 -0.61 -9.21
CA ILE A 9 13.21 -0.79 -7.76
C ILE A 9 11.81 -1.31 -7.44
N ALA A 10 10.77 -0.70 -8.03
CA ALA A 10 9.38 -1.14 -7.89
C ALA A 10 9.20 -2.61 -8.30
N SER A 11 9.74 -3.00 -9.45
CA SER A 11 9.72 -4.39 -9.91
C SER A 11 10.43 -5.34 -8.94
N THR A 12 11.52 -4.87 -8.31
CA THR A 12 12.27 -5.65 -7.32
C THR A 12 11.42 -5.85 -6.06
N PHE A 13 10.79 -4.80 -5.54
CA PHE A 13 9.89 -4.89 -4.39
C PHE A 13 8.70 -5.81 -4.66
N ALA A 14 8.07 -5.71 -5.85
CA ALA A 14 6.98 -6.59 -6.22
C ALA A 14 7.43 -8.06 -6.30
N ALA A 15 8.63 -8.32 -6.80
CA ALA A 15 9.22 -9.66 -6.82
C ALA A 15 9.54 -10.17 -5.41
N GLU A 16 10.10 -9.35 -4.54
CA GLU A 16 10.40 -9.71 -3.14
C GLU A 16 9.14 -10.03 -2.34
N ILE A 17 8.09 -9.22 -2.47
CA ILE A 17 6.78 -9.50 -1.85
C ILE A 17 6.27 -10.85 -2.36
N ARG A 18 6.27 -11.09 -3.68
CA ARG A 18 5.77 -12.34 -4.27
C ARG A 18 6.62 -13.57 -3.91
N ALA A 19 7.93 -13.40 -3.74
CA ALA A 19 8.87 -14.48 -3.46
C ALA A 19 8.88 -14.92 -1.99
N ARG A 20 8.21 -14.19 -1.10
CA ARG A 20 8.17 -14.53 0.32
C ARG A 20 7.39 -15.83 0.54
N VAL A 21 8.12 -16.93 0.66
CA VAL A 21 7.64 -18.17 1.30
C VAL A 21 7.44 -17.83 2.77
N GLN A 22 6.21 -18.02 3.28
CA GLN A 22 5.82 -17.67 4.64
C GLN A 22 6.77 -18.27 5.68
N ASP A 23 7.78 -17.50 6.10
CA ASP A 23 8.59 -17.83 7.27
C ASP A 23 8.01 -17.01 8.45
N PRO A 24 7.28 -17.65 9.37
CA PRO A 24 6.63 -16.98 10.49
C PRO A 24 7.62 -16.42 11.53
N CYS A 25 8.93 -16.66 11.38
CA CYS A 25 9.97 -16.20 12.31
C CYS A 25 10.78 -14.98 11.83
N ALA A 26 10.58 -14.49 10.60
CA ALA A 26 11.31 -13.29 10.18
C ALA A 26 10.77 -12.06 10.91
N ALA A 27 11.70 -11.19 11.30
CA ALA A 27 11.48 -9.99 12.08
C ALA A 27 10.46 -9.02 11.45
N ARG A 28 10.24 -7.87 12.11
CA ARG A 28 9.52 -6.68 11.61
C ARG A 28 10.19 -6.08 10.36
N ASP A 29 10.39 -6.87 9.33
CA ASP A 29 10.76 -6.39 8.00
C ASP A 29 9.54 -5.77 7.33
N TRP A 30 9.80 -4.85 6.40
CA TRP A 30 8.76 -4.11 5.69
C TRP A 30 7.85 -5.06 4.87
N ILE A 31 8.37 -6.21 4.42
CA ILE A 31 7.61 -7.24 3.72
C ILE A 31 6.56 -7.87 4.64
N SER A 32 6.90 -8.15 5.91
CA SER A 32 5.96 -8.68 6.90
C SER A 32 4.83 -7.69 7.22
N LEU A 33 5.10 -6.38 7.14
CA LEU A 33 4.05 -5.36 7.23
C LEU A 33 3.12 -5.39 6.01
N VAL A 34 3.67 -5.57 4.80
CA VAL A 34 2.86 -5.74 3.58
C VAL A 34 1.93 -6.95 3.68
N TYR A 35 2.39 -8.06 4.25
CA TYR A 35 1.55 -9.25 4.45
C TYR A 35 0.44 -9.08 5.49
N ARG A 36 0.61 -8.14 6.42
CA ARG A 36 -0.41 -7.78 7.41
C ARG A 36 -1.43 -6.77 6.88
N LEU A 37 -1.19 -6.17 5.71
CA LEU A 37 -2.24 -5.42 5.03
C LEU A 37 -3.40 -6.36 4.65
N PRO A 38 -4.64 -5.85 4.70
CA PRO A 38 -5.78 -6.52 4.09
C PRO A 38 -5.52 -6.90 2.63
N ALA A 39 -6.19 -7.96 2.17
CA ALA A 39 -5.89 -8.57 0.88
C ALA A 39 -6.12 -7.60 -0.29
N GLY A 40 -7.15 -6.75 -0.22
CA GLY A 40 -7.44 -5.77 -1.25
C GLY A 40 -6.35 -4.69 -1.34
N LEU A 41 -5.92 -4.10 -0.23
CA LEU A 41 -4.82 -3.13 -0.21
C LEU A 41 -3.50 -3.73 -0.62
N ARG A 42 -3.20 -4.97 -0.22
CA ARG A 42 -1.99 -5.65 -0.69
C ARG A 42 -2.02 -5.85 -2.21
N GLN A 43 -3.18 -6.16 -2.78
CA GLN A 43 -3.35 -6.22 -4.23
C GLN A 43 -3.13 -4.84 -4.86
N VAL A 44 -3.71 -3.77 -4.30
CA VAL A 44 -3.51 -2.41 -4.81
C VAL A 44 -2.04 -2.02 -4.81
N LEU A 45 -1.32 -2.27 -3.71
CA LEU A 45 0.11 -2.02 -3.60
C LEU A 45 0.89 -2.73 -4.71
N LEU A 46 0.64 -4.02 -4.92
CA LEU A 46 1.32 -4.80 -5.97
C LEU A 46 1.03 -4.24 -7.37
N GLU A 47 -0.21 -3.83 -7.65
CA GLU A 47 -0.57 -3.23 -8.93
C GLU A 47 0.10 -1.87 -9.16
N GLU A 48 0.30 -1.06 -8.12
CA GLU A 48 1.05 0.20 -8.22
C GLU A 48 2.54 -0.04 -8.44
N LEU A 49 3.13 -1.02 -7.74
CA LEU A 49 4.53 -1.43 -7.97
C LEU A 49 4.72 -1.95 -9.40
N ASP A 50 3.79 -2.77 -9.92
CA ASP A 50 3.87 -3.26 -11.31
C ASP A 50 3.78 -2.12 -12.34
N ARG A 51 3.18 -0.98 -11.98
CA ARG A 51 3.12 0.25 -12.79
C ARG A 51 4.33 1.16 -12.62
N GLY A 52 5.27 0.80 -11.74
CA GLY A 52 6.49 1.57 -11.48
C GLY A 52 6.36 2.66 -10.41
N ASN A 53 5.23 2.73 -9.70
CA ASN A 53 5.10 3.56 -8.51
C ASN A 53 5.89 2.89 -7.36
N LEU A 54 6.49 3.70 -6.49
CA LEU A 54 7.37 3.20 -5.42
C LEU A 54 6.70 3.24 -4.07
N LEU A 55 6.85 2.17 -3.28
CA LEU A 55 6.64 2.24 -1.84
C LEU A 55 7.85 2.94 -1.20
N VAL A 56 7.62 4.10 -0.59
CA VAL A 56 8.63 4.92 0.07
C VAL A 56 8.81 4.51 1.53
N ASP A 57 7.70 4.22 2.21
CA ASP A 57 7.70 3.82 3.62
C ASP A 57 6.50 2.91 3.93
N ILE A 58 6.62 2.08 4.95
CA ILE A 58 5.49 1.32 5.50
C ILE A 58 5.73 1.06 6.98
N GLY A 59 4.71 1.35 7.80
CA GLY A 59 4.83 1.27 9.25
C GLY A 59 3.52 0.97 9.94
N GLU A 60 3.64 0.53 11.20
CA GLU A 60 2.52 0.53 12.13
C GLU A 60 2.22 1.97 12.56
N SER A 61 0.94 2.31 12.64
CA SER A 61 0.43 3.61 13.02
C SER A 61 -0.75 3.45 13.99
N ALA A 62 -0.91 4.40 14.90
CA ALA A 62 -2.11 4.53 15.74
C ALA A 62 -3.22 5.36 15.05
N TRP A 63 -2.99 5.74 13.80
CA TRP A 63 -3.92 6.46 12.95
C TRP A 63 -4.07 5.73 11.62
N PRO A 64 -5.30 5.62 11.07
CA PRO A 64 -6.57 6.18 11.56
C PRO A 64 -7.19 5.40 12.72
N GLY A 65 -6.75 4.16 12.96
CA GLY A 65 -7.08 3.37 14.14
C GLY A 65 -5.84 2.83 14.88
N PRO A 66 -5.99 2.31 16.10
CA PRO A 66 -4.90 1.60 16.79
C PRO A 66 -4.44 0.42 15.92
N GLN A 67 -3.15 0.10 15.85
CA GLN A 67 -2.63 -1.04 15.05
C GLN A 67 -2.84 -0.95 13.52
N SER A 68 -3.14 0.24 12.99
CA SER A 68 -3.18 0.45 11.54
C SER A 68 -1.82 0.18 10.92
N ILE A 69 -1.80 -0.27 9.67
CA ILE A 69 -0.60 -0.22 8.84
C ILE A 69 -0.82 0.83 7.77
N VAL A 70 0.15 1.73 7.66
CA VAL A 70 0.12 2.84 6.70
C VAL A 70 1.35 2.70 5.80
N GLY A 71 1.10 2.64 4.50
CA GLY A 71 2.14 2.68 3.47
C GLY A 71 2.14 4.02 2.74
N MET A 72 3.31 4.58 2.48
CA MET A 72 3.52 5.80 1.70
C MET A 72 4.03 5.43 0.31
N MET A 73 3.28 5.76 -0.73
CA MET A 73 3.69 5.66 -2.13
C MET A 73 4.38 6.95 -2.56
N ARG A 74 5.21 6.88 -3.60
CA ARG A 74 5.91 8.06 -4.13
C ARG A 74 5.00 8.93 -4.98
N ASP A 75 4.21 8.29 -5.83
CA ASP A 75 3.35 8.95 -6.81
C ASP A 75 1.88 8.67 -6.51
N ARG A 76 0.99 9.55 -6.98
CA ARG A 76 -0.46 9.38 -6.88
C ARG A 76 -0.91 8.03 -7.44
N PHE A 77 -1.91 7.42 -6.81
CA PHE A 77 -2.49 6.17 -7.30
C PHE A 77 -3.06 6.31 -8.70
N HIS A 78 -2.81 5.29 -9.53
CA HIS A 78 -3.37 5.20 -10.87
C HIS A 78 -4.85 4.79 -10.79
N GLY A 79 -5.72 5.74 -10.43
CA GLY A 79 -7.10 5.47 -10.03
C GLY A 79 -8.21 5.94 -10.98
N GLU A 80 -7.90 6.67 -12.07
CA GLU A 80 -8.93 7.08 -13.03
C GLU A 80 -9.54 5.86 -13.76
N GLY A 81 -10.84 5.64 -13.55
CA GLY A 81 -11.58 4.53 -14.17
C GLY A 81 -11.33 3.14 -13.59
N ARG A 82 -10.60 3.02 -12.47
CA ARG A 82 -10.30 1.75 -11.82
C ARG A 82 -11.50 1.23 -11.02
N THR A 83 -11.74 -0.08 -11.11
CA THR A 83 -12.58 -0.80 -10.14
C THR A 83 -11.70 -1.28 -8.99
N TRP A 84 -11.99 -0.83 -7.78
CA TRP A 84 -11.25 -1.25 -6.59
C TRP A 84 -11.57 -2.71 -6.21
N PRO A 85 -10.62 -3.45 -5.62
CA PRO A 85 -10.92 -4.72 -4.97
C PRO A 85 -12.02 -4.57 -3.90
N PRO A 86 -12.78 -5.62 -3.58
CA PRO A 86 -13.82 -5.55 -2.55
C PRO A 86 -13.26 -5.06 -1.21
N GLY A 87 -13.96 -4.13 -0.56
CA GLY A 87 -13.53 -3.54 0.72
C GLY A 87 -12.56 -2.37 0.59
N VAL A 88 -11.95 -2.19 -0.59
CA VAL A 88 -11.04 -1.08 -0.86
C VAL A 88 -11.81 0.11 -1.44
N ALA A 89 -11.51 1.30 -0.94
CA ALA A 89 -12.07 2.54 -1.46
C ALA A 89 -11.06 3.69 -1.34
N TRP A 90 -11.35 4.78 -2.03
CA TRP A 90 -10.70 6.05 -1.68
C TRP A 90 -11.02 6.39 -0.23
N HIS A 91 -9.99 6.71 0.54
CA HIS A 91 -10.16 7.20 1.90
C HIS A 91 -10.92 8.52 1.87
N GLN A 92 -11.97 8.63 2.68
CA GLN A 92 -12.78 9.85 2.76
C GLN A 92 -12.12 10.84 3.71
N VAL A 93 -11.32 11.75 3.17
CA VAL A 93 -10.84 12.90 3.93
C VAL A 93 -11.85 14.05 3.81
N ASN A 94 -12.25 14.65 4.94
CA ASN A 94 -13.06 15.88 5.00
C ASN A 94 -12.27 17.14 4.57
N ASP A 95 -11.21 16.99 3.75
CA ASP A 95 -10.45 18.09 3.15
C ASP A 95 -10.48 17.92 1.63
N ILE A 96 -11.05 18.91 0.95
CA ILE A 96 -11.15 18.95 -0.51
C ILE A 96 -9.78 18.96 -1.20
N ARG A 97 -8.72 19.36 -0.48
CA ARG A 97 -7.33 19.36 -0.99
C ARG A 97 -6.67 17.98 -0.98
N GLN A 98 -7.19 17.05 -0.18
CA GLN A 98 -6.71 15.66 -0.07
C GLN A 98 -7.64 14.67 -0.80
N TRP A 99 -8.51 15.18 -1.66
CA TRP A 99 -9.49 14.39 -2.40
C TRP A 99 -8.79 13.37 -3.30
N ARG A 100 -9.02 12.07 -3.06
CA ARG A 100 -8.51 10.91 -3.84
C ARG A 100 -6.98 10.77 -3.86
N GLU A 101 -6.33 11.09 -2.77
CA GLU A 101 -4.89 10.83 -2.63
C GLU A 101 -4.62 9.51 -1.89
N ASP A 102 -5.51 9.10 -1.00
CA ASP A 102 -5.29 7.88 -0.20
C ASP A 102 -6.32 6.78 -0.50
N VAL A 103 -5.88 5.53 -0.41
CA VAL A 103 -6.70 4.33 -0.57
C VAL A 103 -6.74 3.58 0.76
N ALA A 104 -7.94 3.20 1.20
CA ALA A 104 -8.17 2.54 2.47
C ALA A 104 -8.95 1.23 2.30
N GLU A 105 -8.77 0.31 3.24
CA GLU A 105 -9.60 -0.88 3.43
C GLU A 105 -9.84 -1.07 4.93
N ILE A 106 -11.10 -1.35 5.28
CA ILE A 106 -11.51 -1.61 6.65
C ILE A 106 -11.78 -3.11 6.81
N LEU A 107 -11.05 -3.75 7.71
CA LEU A 107 -11.20 -5.17 8.04
C LEU A 107 -11.43 -5.32 9.54
N ASP A 108 -12.54 -5.96 9.93
CA ASP A 108 -12.92 -6.18 11.35
C ASP A 108 -12.92 -4.90 12.22
N GLY A 109 -13.27 -3.75 11.62
CA GLY A 109 -13.28 -2.45 12.30
C GLY A 109 -11.91 -1.77 12.40
N GLN A 110 -10.86 -2.41 11.88
CA GLN A 110 -9.53 -1.84 11.72
C GLN A 110 -9.38 -1.23 10.34
N GLU A 111 -8.95 0.02 10.27
CA GLU A 111 -8.66 0.70 9.02
C GLU A 111 -7.16 0.67 8.70
N PHE A 112 -6.84 0.46 7.42
CA PHE A 112 -5.50 0.38 6.86
C PHE A 112 -5.40 1.31 5.66
N LEU A 113 -4.22 1.89 5.42
CA LEU A 113 -4.06 2.92 4.37
C LEU A 113 -2.83 2.73 3.50
N LEU A 114 -2.98 3.13 2.25
CA LEU A 114 -1.90 3.51 1.36
C LEU A 114 -2.13 4.99 0.98
N MET A 115 -1.11 5.83 1.17
CA MET A 115 -1.13 7.28 0.94
C MET A 115 -0.03 7.69 -0.05
N THR A 116 -0.05 8.93 -0.52
CA THR A 116 0.93 9.48 -1.48
C THR A 116 1.46 10.83 -1.05
#